data_AF-A0A932I465-F1
#
_entry.id   AF-A0A932I465-F1
#
_cell.length_a   1.000
_cell.length_b   1.000
_cell.length_c   1.000
_cell.angle_alpha   90.00
_cell.angle_beta   90.00
_cell.angle_gamma   90.00
#
_symmetry.space_group_name_H-M   'P 1'
#
loop_
_entity.id
_entity.type
_entity.pdbx_description
1 polymer ?
#
loop_
_entity_poly.entity_id
_entity_poly.type
_entity_poly.pdbx_seq_one_letter_code
_entity_poly.pdbx_strand_id
1 'polypeptide(L)'
;MKQISLGLLFITLLLTSAFGQKVSIDNVRKSALRTSDAIRQGADVKGYYFFYVSDKIDKKTNQYSLRILDDKLNFLKEVTFQDSKHVTVLESSFNGTDLIFLMYNDDELTFEYQVYGADGKRKPYTYNRQLSKKEKRFLESTYLAMNDEEDTYKGLYPIEGKGFISNMPSREDRDYTFQVDYFSTEKRKQWTYIPTEDAKKTAGDYLGTHNGVVYFEVLKFNSLMDQKPDSYILGLDLETGRKLFEKPTDGKFRFYPATLSVLNGQAYLYGEYFDVNANIMKDRSQGFAFWGIDEKGKVLSEKYNSWELQIGKYLNVSSKGKIEDFGFMYLHTIVQAADGSIYAVGEGYKKAASALGIASKILSGGRSSGISTVKLKVTDMAMIQFDKDFNVKGMKIYPKNANNIELQGGMEFVSTALLGKMIKYNFGGFDYRYTQANADLSSFSVCYSDYERSKDYKGGVFKSITYTEGKITEDRINTKSDASFSWVLPGKQGQVLLIDYYRKDKRLEAHFEKLN
;
A
#
# COMPACT_ATOMS: atom_id res chain seq x y z
N MET A 1 -11.40 65.00 45.17
CA MET A 1 -12.71 65.40 44.60
C MET A 1 -12.46 65.79 43.15
N LYS A 2 -12.97 65.18 42.08
CA LYS A 2 -14.10 64.26 41.85
C LYS A 2 -13.78 63.36 40.63
N GLN A 3 -14.18 62.09 40.75
CA GLN A 3 -14.88 61.20 39.79
C GLN A 3 -14.29 61.01 38.37
N ILE A 4 -13.70 59.84 38.08
CA ILE A 4 -14.32 58.57 37.60
C ILE A 4 -14.75 58.62 36.13
N SER A 5 -14.11 57.78 35.30
CA SER A 5 -14.65 57.01 34.15
C SER A 5 -13.48 56.24 33.52
N LEU A 6 -12.94 55.18 34.14
CA LEU A 6 -13.25 53.77 33.87
C LEU A 6 -13.79 53.48 32.45
N GLY A 7 -12.92 53.61 31.44
CA GLY A 7 -13.13 53.04 30.11
C GLY A 7 -12.42 51.70 30.00
N LEU A 8 -13.18 50.62 30.18
CA LEU A 8 -12.82 49.22 29.97
C LEU A 8 -12.06 49.05 28.63
N LEU A 9 -10.74 48.87 28.67
CA LEU A 9 -9.99 48.31 27.54
C LEU A 9 -10.29 46.81 27.51
N PHE A 10 -11.44 46.46 26.97
CA PHE A 10 -11.81 45.08 26.71
C PHE A 10 -10.81 44.54 25.67
N ILE A 11 -9.87 43.75 26.16
CA ILE A 11 -9.05 42.83 25.37
C ILE A 11 -10.04 41.84 24.75
N THR A 12 -10.62 42.19 23.60
CA THR A 12 -11.11 41.22 22.64
C THR A 12 -9.87 40.64 21.94
N LEU A 13 -9.15 39.80 22.67
CA LEU A 13 -8.51 38.66 22.02
C LEU A 13 -9.68 37.84 21.46
N LEU A 14 -10.06 38.15 20.21
CA LEU A 14 -10.72 37.20 19.36
C LEU A 14 -9.74 36.03 19.24
N LEU A 15 -9.88 35.08 20.15
CA LEU A 15 -9.65 33.68 19.88
C LEU A 15 -10.60 33.35 18.72
N THR A 16 -10.22 33.71 17.51
CA THR A 16 -10.63 32.92 16.35
C THR A 16 -10.00 31.57 16.62
N SER A 17 -10.75 30.70 17.30
CA SER A 17 -10.59 29.27 17.09
C SER A 17 -10.74 29.11 15.59
N ALA A 18 -9.60 29.03 14.90
CA ALA A 18 -9.53 28.55 13.53
C ALA A 18 -10.01 27.11 13.63
N PHE A 19 -11.34 26.93 13.64
CA PHE A 19 -11.94 25.64 13.43
C PHE A 19 -11.36 25.17 12.11
N GLY A 20 -10.57 24.10 12.16
CA GLY A 20 -10.07 23.46 10.97
C GLY A 20 -11.24 23.27 10.00
N GLN A 21 -11.01 23.60 8.73
CA GLN A 21 -12.06 23.50 7.72
C GLN A 21 -12.59 22.06 7.72
N LYS A 22 -13.90 21.93 7.98
CA LYS A 22 -14.61 20.66 8.06
C LYS A 22 -15.63 20.60 6.94
N VAL A 23 -15.70 19.47 6.26
CA VAL A 23 -16.74 19.15 5.27
C VAL A 23 -17.57 17.97 5.77
N SER A 24 -18.87 18.00 5.52
CA SER A 24 -19.76 16.87 5.75
C SER A 24 -20.44 16.47 4.44
N ILE A 25 -20.47 15.17 4.19
CA ILE A 25 -21.09 14.54 3.03
C ILE A 25 -22.20 13.63 3.56
N ASP A 26 -23.44 14.02 3.31
CA ASP A 26 -24.61 13.21 3.65
C ASP A 26 -24.91 12.15 2.58
N ASN A 27 -25.78 11.20 2.93
CA ASN A 27 -26.22 10.09 2.07
C ASN A 27 -25.10 9.13 1.63
N VAL A 28 -24.03 9.02 2.39
CA VAL A 28 -22.97 8.02 2.18
C VAL A 28 -23.43 6.69 2.75
N ARG A 29 -24.04 5.81 1.94
CA ARG A 29 -24.58 4.52 2.42
C ARG A 29 -23.51 3.43 2.58
N LYS A 30 -22.49 3.48 1.74
CA LYS A 30 -21.32 2.58 1.78
C LYS A 30 -20.13 3.32 1.19
N SER A 31 -19.03 3.35 1.93
CA SER A 31 -17.75 3.93 1.52
C SER A 31 -16.63 3.02 2.00
N ALA A 32 -15.52 2.99 1.26
CA ALA A 32 -14.30 2.29 1.63
C ALA A 32 -13.11 3.19 1.31
N LEU A 33 -12.02 3.09 2.08
CA LEU A 33 -10.84 3.93 1.85
C LEU A 33 -10.27 3.76 0.44
N ARG A 34 -10.25 2.53 -0.10
CA ARG A 34 -9.71 2.23 -1.44
C ARG A 34 -10.40 2.95 -2.60
N THR A 35 -11.55 3.58 -2.36
CA THR A 35 -12.32 4.32 -3.36
C THR A 35 -12.22 5.84 -3.14
N SER A 36 -11.36 6.30 -2.22
CA SER A 36 -11.15 7.70 -1.90
C SER A 36 -9.66 7.97 -1.63
N ASP A 37 -9.08 8.98 -2.26
CA ASP A 37 -7.66 9.35 -2.02
C ASP A 37 -7.45 10.85 -2.28
N ALA A 38 -6.24 11.32 -1.98
CA ALA A 38 -5.75 12.64 -2.34
C ALA A 38 -5.44 12.71 -3.86
N ILE A 39 -5.86 13.80 -4.50
CA ILE A 39 -5.45 14.20 -5.84
C ILE A 39 -4.10 14.91 -5.70
N ARG A 40 -3.03 14.36 -6.28
CA ARG A 40 -1.66 14.87 -6.10
C ARG A 40 -0.97 15.27 -7.39
N GLN A 41 -0.26 16.39 -7.35
CA GLN A 41 0.66 16.78 -8.42
C GLN A 41 2.08 16.73 -7.86
N GLY A 42 2.81 15.67 -8.19
CA GLY A 42 4.06 15.35 -7.50
C GLY A 42 3.85 15.20 -5.99
N ALA A 43 4.58 15.99 -5.21
CA ALA A 43 4.49 16.05 -3.75
C ALA A 43 3.23 16.74 -3.21
N ASP A 44 2.61 17.61 -4.00
CA ASP A 44 1.55 18.51 -3.54
C ASP A 44 0.18 17.85 -3.60
N VAL A 45 -0.58 17.93 -2.51
CA VAL A 45 -2.02 17.62 -2.52
C VAL A 45 -2.80 18.80 -3.09
N LYS A 46 -3.53 18.57 -4.19
CA LYS A 46 -4.36 19.56 -4.89
C LYS A 46 -5.85 19.41 -4.61
N GLY A 47 -6.26 18.30 -3.99
CA GLY A 47 -7.64 18.05 -3.63
C GLY A 47 -7.87 16.61 -3.20
N TYR A 48 -9.14 16.22 -3.17
CA TYR A 48 -9.57 14.90 -2.72
C TYR A 48 -10.72 14.39 -3.57
N TYR A 49 -10.80 13.08 -3.71
CA TYR A 49 -11.97 12.44 -4.28
C TYR A 49 -12.56 11.41 -3.32
N PHE A 50 -13.89 11.31 -3.30
CA PHE A 50 -14.64 10.34 -2.53
C PHE A 50 -15.61 9.63 -3.44
N PHE A 51 -15.45 8.32 -3.59
CA PHE A 51 -16.38 7.49 -4.34
C PHE A 51 -17.18 6.61 -3.38
N TYR A 52 -18.50 6.69 -3.43
CA TYR A 52 -19.40 5.97 -2.51
C TYR A 52 -20.75 5.63 -3.13
N VAL A 53 -21.45 4.68 -2.50
CA VAL A 53 -22.87 4.42 -2.81
C VAL A 53 -23.70 5.51 -2.14
N SER A 54 -24.34 6.35 -2.94
CA SER A 54 -25.17 7.46 -2.45
C SER A 54 -26.63 7.04 -2.23
N ASP A 55 -27.15 6.14 -3.05
CA ASP A 55 -28.53 5.68 -2.89
C ASP A 55 -28.77 4.23 -3.33
N LYS A 56 -29.89 3.67 -2.89
CA LYS A 56 -30.45 2.41 -3.38
C LYS A 56 -31.76 2.74 -4.08
N ILE A 57 -31.70 2.94 -5.41
CA ILE A 57 -32.83 3.37 -6.22
C ILE A 57 -33.95 2.32 -6.15
N ASP A 58 -33.59 1.04 -6.28
CA ASP A 58 -34.50 -0.09 -6.09
C ASP A 58 -33.77 -1.36 -5.61
N LYS A 59 -34.41 -2.53 -5.73
CA LYS A 59 -33.87 -3.83 -5.31
C LYS A 59 -32.77 -4.39 -6.23
N LYS A 60 -32.48 -3.74 -7.35
CA LYS A 60 -31.55 -4.15 -8.40
C LYS A 60 -30.55 -3.05 -8.76
N THR A 61 -30.82 -1.80 -8.45
CA THR A 61 -30.01 -0.65 -8.87
C THR A 61 -29.56 0.20 -7.69
N ASN A 62 -28.25 0.48 -7.63
CA ASN A 62 -27.65 1.44 -6.73
C ASN A 62 -27.33 2.73 -7.48
N GLN A 63 -27.29 3.85 -6.77
CA GLN A 63 -26.67 5.09 -7.23
C GLN A 63 -25.30 5.25 -6.58
N TYR A 64 -24.30 5.55 -7.40
CA TYR A 64 -22.93 5.86 -7.00
C TYR A 64 -22.67 7.35 -7.19
N SER A 65 -21.83 7.91 -6.33
CA SER A 65 -21.38 9.30 -6.40
C SER A 65 -19.86 9.37 -6.31
N LEU A 66 -19.26 10.10 -7.24
CA LEU A 66 -17.87 10.56 -7.18
C LEU A 66 -17.89 12.06 -6.83
N ARG A 67 -17.44 12.39 -5.63
CA ARG A 67 -17.32 13.78 -5.16
C ARG A 67 -15.87 14.22 -5.18
N ILE A 68 -15.59 15.38 -5.76
CA ILE A 68 -14.25 15.98 -5.85
C ILE A 68 -14.25 17.30 -5.08
N LEU A 69 -13.25 17.47 -4.23
CA LEU A 69 -12.98 18.67 -3.43
C LEU A 69 -11.61 19.23 -3.75
N ASP A 70 -11.40 20.53 -3.51
CA ASP A 70 -10.07 21.14 -3.58
C ASP A 70 -9.22 20.84 -2.32
N ASP A 71 -8.00 21.37 -2.28
CA ASP A 71 -7.05 21.23 -1.17
C ASP A 71 -7.45 21.97 0.11
N LYS A 72 -8.62 22.62 0.10
CA LYS A 72 -9.28 23.24 1.24
C LYS A 72 -10.61 22.55 1.55
N LEU A 73 -10.95 21.43 0.92
CA LEU A 73 -12.24 20.74 1.07
C LEU A 73 -13.46 21.53 0.55
N ASN A 74 -13.25 22.56 -0.27
CA ASN A 74 -14.35 23.19 -0.97
C ASN A 74 -14.86 22.24 -2.06
N PHE A 75 -16.18 22.17 -2.18
CA PHE A 75 -16.83 21.38 -3.21
C PHE A 75 -16.48 21.90 -4.61
N LEU A 76 -15.96 21.02 -5.47
CA LEU A 76 -15.71 21.32 -6.88
C LEU A 76 -16.75 20.66 -7.79
N LYS A 77 -16.99 19.36 -7.57
CA LYS A 77 -17.83 18.57 -8.46
C LYS A 77 -18.42 17.34 -7.77
N GLU A 78 -19.61 16.97 -8.21
CA GLU A 78 -20.19 15.64 -7.97
C GLU A 78 -20.63 15.05 -9.30
N VAL A 79 -20.36 13.77 -9.47
CA VAL A 79 -20.80 12.96 -10.61
C VAL A 79 -21.57 11.79 -10.05
N THR A 80 -22.82 11.67 -10.48
CA THR A 80 -23.70 10.56 -10.07
C THR A 80 -23.95 9.65 -11.25
N PHE A 81 -23.99 8.34 -11.01
CA PHE A 81 -24.45 7.37 -11.98
C PHE A 81 -25.15 6.21 -11.29
N GLN A 82 -25.94 5.46 -12.05
CA GLN A 82 -26.68 4.30 -11.57
C GLN A 82 -26.11 3.05 -12.18
N ASP A 83 -26.02 1.99 -11.38
CA ASP A 83 -25.53 0.70 -11.83
C ASP A 83 -26.20 -0.43 -11.04
N SER A 84 -26.03 -1.66 -11.52
CA SER A 84 -26.50 -2.86 -10.85
C SER A 84 -26.00 -2.93 -9.42
N LYS A 85 -26.84 -3.42 -8.50
CA LYS A 85 -26.46 -3.67 -7.11
C LYS A 85 -25.32 -4.68 -6.95
N HIS A 86 -25.06 -5.44 -8.01
CA HIS A 86 -24.02 -6.45 -8.14
C HIS A 86 -22.65 -5.82 -8.42
N VAL A 87 -22.62 -4.52 -8.74
CA VAL A 87 -21.39 -3.77 -8.96
C VAL A 87 -20.80 -3.29 -7.63
N THR A 88 -19.53 -3.63 -7.41
CA THR A 88 -18.73 -3.13 -6.29
C THR A 88 -17.47 -2.44 -6.83
N VAL A 89 -17.16 -1.26 -6.32
CA VAL A 89 -15.86 -0.63 -6.58
C VAL A 89 -14.80 -1.31 -5.70
N LEU A 90 -13.79 -1.85 -6.36
CA LEU A 90 -12.70 -2.59 -5.75
C LEU A 90 -11.54 -1.68 -5.42
N GLU A 91 -11.12 -0.82 -6.35
CA GLU A 91 -9.93 0.02 -6.17
C GLU A 91 -10.07 1.31 -6.96
N SER A 92 -9.25 2.29 -6.59
CA SER A 92 -9.05 3.51 -7.35
C SER A 92 -7.58 3.89 -7.37
N SER A 93 -7.19 4.66 -8.38
CA SER A 93 -5.83 5.18 -8.51
C SER A 93 -5.85 6.53 -9.23
N PHE A 94 -4.85 7.38 -8.94
CA PHE A 94 -4.67 8.68 -9.58
C PHE A 94 -3.26 8.77 -10.18
N ASN A 95 -3.15 9.11 -11.46
CA ASN A 95 -1.87 9.18 -12.16
C ASN A 95 -1.32 10.60 -12.33
N GLY A 96 -1.84 11.57 -11.58
CA GLY A 96 -1.46 12.98 -11.70
C GLY A 96 -2.37 13.80 -12.62
N THR A 97 -3.12 13.15 -13.51
CA THR A 97 -4.07 13.83 -14.44
C THR A 97 -5.48 13.25 -14.38
N ASP A 98 -5.58 11.93 -14.29
CA ASP A 98 -6.82 11.18 -14.39
C ASP A 98 -6.97 10.24 -13.20
N LEU A 99 -8.22 9.95 -12.84
CA LEU A 99 -8.68 8.96 -11.87
C LEU A 99 -9.14 7.72 -12.63
N ILE A 100 -8.80 6.54 -12.12
CA ILE A 100 -9.36 5.26 -12.58
C ILE A 100 -10.05 4.55 -11.42
N PHE A 101 -11.17 3.89 -11.71
CA PHE A 101 -11.91 3.06 -10.78
C PHE A 101 -12.07 1.66 -11.36
N LEU A 102 -11.63 0.65 -10.61
CA LEU A 102 -11.88 -0.75 -10.92
C LEU A 102 -13.19 -1.18 -10.26
N MET A 103 -14.15 -1.58 -11.09
CA MET A 103 -15.47 -2.03 -10.69
C MET A 103 -15.61 -3.51 -11.02
N TYR A 104 -16.20 -4.28 -10.11
CA TYR A 104 -16.50 -5.70 -10.30
C TYR A 104 -17.99 -5.94 -10.28
N ASN A 105 -18.51 -6.55 -11.34
CA ASN A 105 -19.88 -7.04 -11.42
C ASN A 105 -19.89 -8.55 -11.19
N ASP A 106 -20.44 -8.99 -10.06
CA ASP A 106 -20.43 -10.41 -9.68
C ASP A 106 -21.41 -11.29 -10.46
N ASP A 107 -22.44 -10.67 -11.06
CA ASP A 107 -23.48 -11.34 -11.85
C ASP A 107 -23.04 -11.47 -13.31
N GLU A 108 -22.54 -10.38 -13.90
CA GLU A 108 -22.04 -10.36 -15.28
C GLU A 108 -20.63 -10.94 -15.42
N LEU A 109 -19.94 -11.18 -14.30
CA LEU A 109 -18.56 -11.67 -14.24
C LEU A 109 -17.60 -10.75 -15.00
N THR A 110 -17.65 -9.45 -14.75
CA THR A 110 -16.82 -8.47 -15.44
C THR A 110 -16.00 -7.63 -14.46
N PHE A 111 -14.80 -7.27 -14.90
CA PHE A 111 -14.10 -6.09 -14.39
C PHE A 111 -14.27 -4.96 -15.38
N GLU A 112 -14.79 -3.82 -14.90
CA GLU A 112 -14.89 -2.58 -15.64
C GLU A 112 -13.94 -1.55 -15.04
N TYR A 113 -13.19 -0.87 -15.90
CA TYR A 113 -12.31 0.23 -15.53
C TYR A 113 -12.86 1.52 -16.10
N GLN A 114 -13.31 2.40 -15.21
CA GLN A 114 -13.84 3.72 -15.55
C GLN A 114 -12.80 4.80 -15.29
N VAL A 115 -12.56 5.66 -16.28
CA VAL A 115 -11.58 6.74 -16.20
C VAL A 115 -12.29 8.10 -16.17
N TYR A 116 -11.86 8.96 -15.26
CA TYR A 116 -12.36 10.32 -15.08
C TYR A 116 -11.17 11.29 -15.07
N GLY A 117 -11.30 12.46 -15.69
CA GLY A 117 -10.33 13.53 -15.46
C GLY A 117 -10.41 14.02 -14.01
N ALA A 118 -9.36 14.71 -13.53
CA ALA A 118 -9.39 15.38 -12.22
C ALA A 118 -10.52 16.44 -12.08
N ASP A 119 -11.11 16.89 -13.20
CA ASP A 119 -12.31 17.75 -13.23
C ASP A 119 -13.64 16.97 -13.06
N GLY A 120 -13.57 15.66 -12.89
CA GLY A 120 -14.70 14.75 -12.76
C GLY A 120 -15.34 14.37 -14.10
N LYS A 121 -14.85 14.83 -15.25
CA LYS A 121 -15.42 14.40 -16.54
C LYS A 121 -14.99 12.98 -16.85
N ARG A 122 -15.97 12.08 -17.01
CA ARG A 122 -15.73 10.71 -17.48
C ARG A 122 -15.16 10.74 -18.90
N LYS A 123 -14.13 9.96 -19.16
CA LYS A 123 -13.64 9.72 -20.53
C LYS A 123 -14.74 8.99 -21.32
N PRO A 124 -14.83 9.18 -22.65
CA PRO A 124 -15.90 8.59 -23.48
C PRO A 124 -15.74 7.08 -23.71
N TYR A 125 -14.85 6.42 -22.98
CA TYR A 125 -14.56 5.00 -23.10
C TYR A 125 -14.37 4.37 -21.72
N THR A 126 -14.69 3.09 -21.64
CA THR A 126 -14.35 2.20 -20.54
C THR A 126 -13.51 1.06 -21.07
N TYR A 127 -12.76 0.43 -20.16
CA TYR A 127 -12.07 -0.81 -20.44
C TYR A 127 -12.76 -1.94 -19.69
N ASN A 128 -12.97 -3.06 -20.37
CA ASN A 128 -13.72 -4.19 -19.82
C ASN A 128 -12.92 -5.47 -19.97
N ARG A 129 -12.92 -6.28 -18.92
CA ARG A 129 -12.41 -7.64 -18.92
C ARG A 129 -13.54 -8.58 -18.53
N GLN A 130 -13.88 -9.49 -19.43
CA GLN A 130 -14.77 -10.60 -19.12
C GLN A 130 -14.01 -11.66 -18.33
N LEU A 131 -14.59 -12.11 -17.22
CA LEU A 131 -14.04 -13.17 -16.39
C LEU A 131 -14.74 -14.49 -16.68
N SER A 132 -13.95 -15.55 -16.72
CA SER A 132 -14.47 -16.92 -16.69
C SER A 132 -14.88 -17.31 -15.26
N LYS A 133 -15.74 -18.33 -15.13
CA LYS A 133 -16.10 -18.91 -13.82
C LYS A 133 -14.87 -19.44 -13.05
N LYS A 134 -13.81 -19.86 -13.76
CA LYS A 134 -12.57 -20.36 -13.15
C LYS A 134 -11.76 -19.22 -12.55
N GLU A 135 -11.62 -18.11 -13.27
CA GLU A 135 -10.99 -16.89 -12.78
C GLU A 135 -11.76 -16.33 -11.59
N LYS A 136 -13.10 -16.24 -11.69
CA LYS A 136 -13.95 -15.79 -10.58
C LYS A 136 -13.64 -16.54 -9.28
N ARG A 137 -13.62 -17.87 -9.32
CA ARG A 137 -13.28 -18.70 -8.15
C ARG A 137 -11.87 -18.44 -7.63
N PHE A 138 -10.92 -18.20 -8.53
CA PHE A 138 -9.55 -17.92 -8.13
C PHE A 138 -9.43 -16.54 -7.47
N LEU A 139 -10.07 -15.52 -8.04
CA LEU A 139 -10.18 -14.18 -7.47
C LEU A 139 -10.89 -14.22 -6.11
N GLU A 140 -12.03 -14.90 -5.99
CA GLU A 140 -12.75 -15.15 -4.71
C GLU A 140 -11.90 -15.83 -3.65
N SER A 141 -10.89 -16.63 -4.04
CA SER A 141 -9.95 -17.27 -3.10
C SER A 141 -8.70 -16.43 -2.79
N THR A 142 -8.48 -15.35 -3.53
CA THR A 142 -7.26 -14.53 -3.45
C THR A 142 -7.59 -13.07 -3.25
N TYR A 143 -7.90 -12.37 -4.35
CA TYR A 143 -8.11 -10.94 -4.43
C TYR A 143 -9.44 -10.46 -3.81
N LEU A 144 -10.52 -11.21 -4.02
CA LEU A 144 -11.89 -10.91 -3.55
C LEU A 144 -12.25 -11.62 -2.24
N ALA A 145 -11.34 -12.43 -1.67
CA ALA A 145 -11.58 -13.19 -0.44
C ALA A 145 -11.74 -12.30 0.81
N MET A 146 -11.40 -11.02 0.68
CA MET A 146 -11.32 -10.05 1.74
C MET A 146 -12.68 -9.32 1.90
N ASN A 147 -13.33 -9.53 3.04
CA ASN A 147 -14.70 -9.10 3.32
C ASN A 147 -14.80 -7.74 4.04
N ASP A 148 -13.67 -7.11 4.41
CA ASP A 148 -13.70 -5.91 5.25
C ASP A 148 -13.54 -4.60 4.45
N GLU A 149 -14.16 -3.54 4.95
CA GLU A 149 -14.20 -2.20 4.35
C GLU A 149 -12.83 -1.46 4.40
N GLU A 150 -11.77 -2.12 4.89
CA GLU A 150 -10.45 -1.56 5.18
C GLU A 150 -9.27 -2.20 4.41
N ASP A 151 -9.51 -3.24 3.59
CA ASP A 151 -8.43 -4.07 3.08
C ASP A 151 -7.65 -3.47 1.88
N THR A 152 -6.32 -3.65 1.92
CA THR A 152 -5.32 -2.91 1.12
C THR A 152 -4.69 -3.71 -0.02
N TYR A 153 -5.46 -4.50 -0.77
CA TYR A 153 -4.92 -4.98 -2.04
C TYR A 153 -4.85 -3.78 -3.01
N LYS A 154 -3.67 -3.52 -3.60
CA LYS A 154 -3.48 -2.54 -4.67
C LYS A 154 -3.03 -3.29 -5.92
N GLY A 155 -3.96 -3.72 -6.74
CA GLY A 155 -3.70 -4.26 -8.07
C GLY A 155 -3.57 -3.15 -9.12
N LEU A 156 -3.96 -1.91 -8.80
CA LEU A 156 -4.01 -0.79 -9.74
C LEU A 156 -2.93 0.27 -9.46
N TYR A 157 -1.97 0.38 -10.36
CA TYR A 157 -0.77 1.19 -10.22
C TYR A 157 -0.78 2.36 -11.21
N PRO A 158 -0.58 3.61 -10.76
CA PRO A 158 -0.53 4.76 -11.64
C PRO A 158 0.80 4.83 -12.39
N ILE A 159 0.74 5.29 -13.64
CA ILE A 159 1.90 5.71 -14.41
C ILE A 159 1.72 7.18 -14.74
N GLU A 160 2.55 8.02 -14.12
CA GLU A 160 2.41 9.47 -14.12
C GLU A 160 2.13 10.04 -15.51
N GLY A 161 0.97 10.69 -15.65
CA GLY A 161 0.48 11.35 -16.86
C GLY A 161 0.14 10.44 -18.06
N LYS A 162 0.43 9.13 -18.01
CA LYS A 162 0.31 8.23 -19.18
C LYS A 162 -0.87 7.27 -19.09
N GLY A 163 -1.10 6.71 -17.89
CA GLY A 163 -2.10 5.67 -17.71
C GLY A 163 -1.97 4.90 -16.42
N PHE A 164 -2.40 3.63 -16.44
CA PHE A 164 -2.43 2.74 -15.30
C PHE A 164 -2.05 1.31 -15.68
N ILE A 165 -1.39 0.60 -14.77
CA ILE A 165 -1.20 -0.85 -14.82
C ILE A 165 -2.17 -1.49 -13.84
N SER A 166 -2.94 -2.47 -14.31
CA SER A 166 -3.66 -3.41 -13.45
C SER A 166 -2.91 -4.74 -13.44
N ASN A 167 -2.60 -5.26 -12.26
CA ASN A 167 -1.99 -6.57 -12.06
C ASN A 167 -2.94 -7.43 -11.21
N MET A 168 -3.55 -8.43 -11.84
CA MET A 168 -4.61 -9.23 -11.24
C MET A 168 -4.30 -10.72 -11.31
N PRO A 169 -4.62 -11.53 -10.27
CA PRO A 169 -4.61 -12.97 -10.39
C PRO A 169 -5.46 -13.43 -11.59
N SER A 170 -4.93 -14.35 -12.39
CA SER A 170 -5.61 -14.92 -13.56
C SER A 170 -5.51 -16.44 -13.59
N ARG A 171 -6.36 -17.06 -14.39
CA ARG A 171 -6.37 -18.51 -14.56
C ARG A 171 -6.64 -18.87 -16.01
N GLU A 172 -5.56 -19.20 -16.71
CA GLU A 172 -5.59 -19.67 -18.10
C GLU A 172 -5.60 -21.19 -18.14
N ASP A 173 -6.63 -21.79 -18.74
CA ASP A 173 -6.83 -23.24 -18.82
C ASP A 173 -6.75 -24.00 -17.49
N ARG A 174 -5.56 -24.55 -17.19
CA ARG A 174 -5.22 -25.29 -15.96
C ARG A 174 -4.20 -24.57 -15.09
N ASP A 175 -3.53 -23.56 -15.62
CA ASP A 175 -2.40 -22.90 -14.99
C ASP A 175 -2.87 -21.69 -14.20
N TYR A 176 -2.25 -21.47 -13.04
CA TYR A 176 -2.54 -20.32 -12.18
C TYR A 176 -1.54 -19.23 -12.51
N THR A 177 -1.98 -18.05 -12.90
CA THR A 177 -1.07 -16.99 -13.33
C THR A 177 -1.55 -15.62 -12.85
N PHE A 178 -1.00 -14.55 -13.42
CA PHE A 178 -1.47 -13.19 -13.29
C PHE A 178 -1.69 -12.59 -14.67
N GLN A 179 -2.50 -11.55 -14.75
CA GLN A 179 -2.73 -10.76 -15.95
C GLN A 179 -2.34 -9.33 -15.67
N VAL A 180 -1.56 -8.76 -16.58
CA VAL A 180 -1.19 -7.36 -16.59
C VAL A 180 -1.97 -6.67 -17.69
N ASP A 181 -2.73 -5.63 -17.33
CA ASP A 181 -3.41 -4.77 -18.28
C ASP A 181 -2.86 -3.34 -18.18
N TYR A 182 -2.60 -2.71 -19.31
CA TYR A 182 -2.30 -1.27 -19.37
C TYR A 182 -3.50 -0.51 -19.92
N PHE A 183 -3.84 0.60 -19.26
CA PHE A 183 -4.90 1.51 -19.68
C PHE A 183 -4.32 2.91 -19.86
N SER A 184 -4.22 3.37 -21.11
CA SER A 184 -3.74 4.72 -21.40
C SER A 184 -4.82 5.78 -21.14
N THR A 185 -4.42 6.93 -20.59
CA THR A 185 -5.32 8.07 -20.38
C THR A 185 -5.19 9.16 -21.44
N GLU A 186 -4.10 9.11 -22.22
CA GLU A 186 -3.79 10.03 -23.32
C GLU A 186 -4.57 9.68 -24.60
N LYS A 187 -4.73 8.38 -24.86
CA LYS A 187 -5.42 7.83 -26.04
C LYS A 187 -6.19 6.58 -25.63
N ARG A 188 -7.25 6.23 -26.36
CA ARG A 188 -7.99 4.96 -26.15
C ARG A 188 -7.13 3.77 -26.63
N LYS A 189 -6.12 3.42 -25.85
CA LYS A 189 -5.20 2.31 -26.07
C LYS A 189 -5.13 1.47 -24.80
N GLN A 190 -5.06 0.16 -25.01
CA GLN A 190 -4.80 -0.82 -23.98
C GLN A 190 -3.97 -1.96 -24.56
N TRP A 191 -3.27 -2.69 -23.69
CA TRP A 191 -2.69 -3.98 -24.01
C TRP A 191 -2.78 -4.89 -22.78
N THR A 192 -2.69 -6.19 -23.03
CA THR A 192 -2.74 -7.23 -21.99
C THR A 192 -1.54 -8.14 -22.15
N TYR A 193 -0.94 -8.55 -21.03
CA TYR A 193 0.12 -9.55 -20.97
C TYR A 193 -0.25 -10.62 -19.94
N ILE A 194 -0.15 -11.89 -20.32
CA ILE A 194 -0.43 -13.04 -19.46
C ILE A 194 0.72 -14.04 -19.64
N PRO A 195 1.54 -14.31 -18.60
CA PRO A 195 2.58 -15.32 -18.69
C PRO A 195 1.98 -16.71 -18.48
N THR A 196 1.95 -17.52 -19.53
CA THR A 196 1.48 -18.91 -19.51
C THR A 196 2.55 -19.93 -19.88
N GLU A 197 3.70 -19.47 -20.35
CA GLU A 197 4.78 -20.34 -20.82
C GLU A 197 5.58 -20.94 -19.65
N ASP A 198 5.87 -22.24 -19.74
CA ASP A 198 6.87 -22.97 -18.94
C ASP A 198 6.64 -23.03 -17.41
N ALA A 199 5.40 -22.85 -16.93
CA ALA A 199 5.08 -23.01 -15.51
C ALA A 199 3.63 -23.49 -15.26
N LYS A 200 3.41 -24.22 -14.16
CA LYS A 200 2.05 -24.59 -13.68
C LYS A 200 1.42 -23.52 -12.81
N LYS A 201 2.27 -22.73 -12.17
CA LYS A 201 1.86 -21.53 -11.47
C LYS A 201 2.89 -20.44 -11.71
N THR A 202 2.41 -19.23 -12.00
CA THR A 202 3.23 -18.04 -12.12
C THR A 202 2.65 -16.98 -11.19
N ALA A 203 3.50 -16.33 -10.39
CA ALA A 203 3.12 -15.16 -9.60
C ALA A 203 3.94 -13.96 -10.07
N GLY A 204 3.31 -12.79 -10.12
CA GLY A 204 3.94 -11.57 -10.60
C GLY A 204 3.61 -10.40 -9.71
N ASP A 205 4.64 -9.70 -9.24
CA ASP A 205 4.51 -8.48 -8.44
C ASP A 205 5.05 -7.29 -9.22
N TYR A 206 4.23 -6.24 -9.35
CA TYR A 206 4.64 -4.99 -9.97
C TYR A 206 5.72 -4.31 -9.11
N LEU A 207 6.86 -4.00 -9.72
CA LEU A 207 7.98 -3.36 -9.04
C LEU A 207 7.97 -1.84 -9.24
N GLY A 208 7.67 -1.39 -10.46
CA GLY A 208 7.69 0.02 -10.84
C GLY A 208 7.73 0.23 -12.35
N THR A 209 7.80 1.49 -12.76
CA THR A 209 7.93 1.88 -14.18
C THR A 209 9.01 2.95 -14.31
N HIS A 210 9.90 2.79 -15.29
CA HIS A 210 10.96 3.75 -15.57
C HIS A 210 11.32 3.73 -17.06
N ASN A 211 11.53 4.90 -17.67
CA ASN A 211 11.94 5.06 -19.07
C ASN A 211 11.16 4.20 -20.08
N GLY A 212 9.84 4.05 -19.87
CA GLY A 212 8.98 3.27 -20.77
C GLY A 212 9.03 1.76 -20.57
N VAL A 213 9.65 1.28 -19.50
CA VAL A 213 9.66 -0.13 -19.11
C VAL A 213 8.85 -0.34 -17.83
N VAL A 214 7.99 -1.35 -17.84
CA VAL A 214 7.24 -1.83 -16.68
C VAL A 214 7.96 -3.04 -16.11
N TYR A 215 8.38 -2.96 -14.85
CA TYR A 215 9.20 -3.98 -14.19
C TYR A 215 8.35 -4.84 -13.26
N PHE A 216 8.54 -6.15 -13.33
CA PHE A 216 7.89 -7.12 -12.45
C PHE A 216 8.91 -8.09 -11.85
N GLU A 217 8.67 -8.52 -10.62
CA GLU A 217 9.23 -9.74 -10.06
C GLU A 217 8.31 -10.89 -10.48
N VAL A 218 8.87 -11.96 -11.03
CA VAL A 218 8.11 -13.11 -11.50
C VAL A 218 8.66 -14.38 -10.88
N LEU A 219 7.79 -15.10 -10.16
CA LEU A 219 8.03 -16.45 -9.67
C LEU A 219 7.38 -17.48 -10.59
N LYS A 220 8.16 -18.44 -11.09
CA LYS A 220 7.68 -19.59 -11.87
C LYS A 220 7.78 -20.87 -11.04
N PHE A 221 6.67 -21.58 -10.93
CA PHE A 221 6.54 -22.83 -10.18
C PHE A 221 6.30 -24.00 -11.14
N ASN A 222 7.10 -25.05 -11.03
CA ASN A 222 7.00 -26.24 -11.87
C ASN A 222 5.77 -27.09 -11.53
N SER A 223 5.22 -26.95 -10.32
CA SER A 223 3.98 -27.58 -9.87
C SER A 223 3.30 -26.75 -8.78
N LEU A 224 2.04 -27.06 -8.45
CA LEU A 224 1.35 -26.39 -7.34
C LEU A 224 1.96 -26.68 -5.95
N MET A 225 2.74 -27.76 -5.84
CA MET A 225 3.43 -28.16 -4.62
C MET A 225 4.91 -27.79 -4.65
N ASP A 226 5.37 -27.10 -5.70
CA ASP A 226 6.74 -26.64 -5.80
C ASP A 226 7.03 -25.64 -4.69
N GLN A 227 8.10 -25.91 -3.95
CA GLN A 227 8.54 -25.10 -2.82
C GLN A 227 9.79 -24.29 -3.17
N LYS A 228 10.35 -24.40 -4.38
CA LYS A 228 11.56 -23.67 -4.79
C LYS A 228 11.35 -23.07 -6.18
N PRO A 229 10.48 -22.05 -6.30
CA PRO A 229 10.23 -21.41 -7.58
C PRO A 229 11.49 -20.75 -8.13
N ASP A 230 11.57 -20.67 -9.46
CA ASP A 230 12.54 -19.84 -10.15
C ASP A 230 12.08 -18.38 -10.12
N SER A 231 12.99 -17.44 -9.95
CA SER A 231 12.69 -16.00 -9.85
C SER A 231 13.35 -15.22 -10.97
N TYR A 232 12.59 -14.29 -11.54
CA TYR A 232 12.99 -13.49 -12.69
C TYR A 232 12.57 -12.03 -12.49
N ILE A 233 13.32 -11.12 -13.12
CA ILE A 233 12.88 -9.76 -13.40
C ILE A 233 12.35 -9.75 -14.84
N LEU A 234 11.08 -9.41 -14.99
CA LEU A 234 10.42 -9.24 -16.28
C LEU A 234 10.32 -7.74 -16.60
N GLY A 235 10.73 -7.36 -17.80
CA GLY A 235 10.52 -6.03 -18.37
C GLY A 235 9.52 -6.07 -19.51
N LEU A 236 8.45 -5.28 -19.42
CA LEU A 236 7.48 -5.09 -20.50
C LEU A 236 7.60 -3.67 -21.06
N ASP A 237 7.51 -3.55 -22.38
CA ASP A 237 7.41 -2.24 -23.04
C ASP A 237 6.07 -1.59 -22.67
N LEU A 238 6.13 -0.39 -22.11
CA LEU A 238 4.95 0.33 -21.62
C LEU A 238 3.94 0.62 -22.73
N GLU A 239 4.41 0.89 -23.96
CA GLU A 239 3.51 1.24 -25.04
C GLU A 239 2.84 0.00 -25.65
N THR A 240 3.51 -1.13 -25.71
CA THR A 240 3.08 -2.28 -26.52
C THR A 240 2.77 -3.53 -25.72
N GLY A 241 3.18 -3.61 -24.45
CA GLY A 241 3.07 -4.81 -23.62
C GLY A 241 4.02 -5.93 -24.03
N ARG A 242 4.89 -5.69 -25.02
CA ARG A 242 5.85 -6.71 -25.48
C ARG A 242 6.90 -6.95 -24.41
N LYS A 243 7.21 -8.23 -24.18
CA LYS A 243 8.35 -8.65 -23.36
C LYS A 243 9.64 -8.11 -23.97
N LEU A 244 10.33 -7.23 -23.24
CA LEU A 244 11.63 -6.67 -23.60
C LEU A 244 12.75 -7.61 -23.14
N PHE A 245 12.64 -8.10 -21.91
CA PHE A 245 13.58 -9.04 -21.32
C PHE A 245 12.91 -9.84 -20.20
N GLU A 246 13.49 -11.00 -19.91
CA GLU A 246 13.24 -11.78 -18.70
C GLU A 246 14.60 -12.25 -18.18
N LYS A 247 14.97 -11.82 -16.98
CA LYS A 247 16.31 -12.04 -16.43
C LYS A 247 16.23 -12.82 -15.12
N PRO A 248 16.92 -13.95 -14.97
CA PRO A 248 17.02 -14.65 -13.69
C PRO A 248 17.59 -13.74 -12.60
N THR A 249 17.11 -13.86 -11.38
CA THR A 249 17.59 -13.08 -10.23
C THR A 249 18.74 -13.75 -9.47
N ASP A 250 19.27 -14.85 -9.99
CA ASP A 250 20.48 -15.49 -9.49
C ASP A 250 21.72 -14.80 -10.07
N GLY A 251 22.47 -14.12 -9.20
CA GLY A 251 23.78 -13.54 -9.50
C GLY A 251 24.84 -14.07 -8.53
N LYS A 252 25.59 -13.17 -7.89
CA LYS A 252 26.44 -13.54 -6.75
C LYS A 252 25.63 -14.16 -5.60
N PHE A 253 24.42 -13.63 -5.41
CA PHE A 253 23.40 -14.10 -4.48
C PHE A 253 22.08 -14.25 -5.24
N ARG A 254 21.17 -15.03 -4.67
CA ARG A 254 19.78 -15.04 -5.13
C ARG A 254 19.09 -13.78 -4.64
N PHE A 255 18.57 -12.98 -5.56
CA PHE A 255 17.91 -11.72 -5.24
C PHE A 255 16.39 -11.82 -5.40
N TYR A 256 15.66 -11.20 -4.50
CA TYR A 256 14.20 -11.16 -4.53
C TYR A 256 13.73 -9.70 -4.45
N PRO A 257 13.59 -9.01 -5.59
CA PRO A 257 13.18 -7.62 -5.61
C PRO A 257 11.76 -7.48 -5.09
N ALA A 258 11.53 -6.49 -4.23
CA ALA A 258 10.23 -6.18 -3.68
C ALA A 258 9.60 -4.98 -4.40
N THR A 259 10.42 -4.05 -4.90
CA THR A 259 9.96 -2.84 -5.61
C THR A 259 11.14 -2.14 -6.30
N LEU A 260 10.85 -1.08 -7.03
CA LEU A 260 11.78 -0.24 -7.78
C LEU A 260 11.67 1.20 -7.27
N SER A 261 12.80 1.88 -7.15
CA SER A 261 12.86 3.33 -6.97
C SER A 261 13.79 3.95 -8.01
N VAL A 262 13.46 5.16 -8.45
CA VAL A 262 14.31 5.93 -9.36
C VAL A 262 15.11 6.92 -8.52
N LEU A 263 16.42 6.71 -8.44
CA LEU A 263 17.34 7.49 -7.64
C LEU A 263 18.35 8.14 -8.59
N ASN A 264 18.48 9.47 -8.53
CA ASN A 264 19.32 10.25 -9.46
C ASN A 264 19.08 9.90 -10.95
N GLY A 265 17.83 9.64 -11.33
CA GLY A 265 17.44 9.30 -12.70
C GLY A 265 17.75 7.86 -13.13
N GLN A 266 18.26 7.01 -12.23
CA GLN A 266 18.52 5.59 -12.49
C GLN A 266 17.56 4.69 -11.70
N ALA A 267 17.06 3.64 -12.33
CA ALA A 267 16.26 2.62 -11.66
C ALA A 267 17.11 1.71 -10.77
N TYR A 268 16.68 1.57 -9.52
CA TYR A 268 17.21 0.62 -8.56
C TYR A 268 16.09 -0.31 -8.10
N LEU A 269 16.31 -1.61 -8.32
CA LEU A 269 15.55 -2.66 -7.68
C LEU A 269 16.11 -2.89 -6.28
N TYR A 270 15.23 -3.07 -5.31
CA TYR A 270 15.65 -3.44 -3.97
C TYR A 270 14.73 -4.48 -3.34
N GLY A 271 15.30 -5.25 -2.43
CA GLY A 271 14.63 -6.39 -1.84
C GLY A 271 15.61 -7.26 -1.07
N GLU A 272 15.14 -8.42 -0.62
CA GLU A 272 15.95 -9.35 0.14
C GLU A 272 16.89 -10.15 -0.77
N TYR A 273 18.05 -10.54 -0.25
CA TYR A 273 18.91 -11.52 -0.92
C TYR A 273 19.18 -12.72 -0.02
N PHE A 274 19.51 -13.84 -0.66
CA PHE A 274 19.70 -15.15 -0.06
C PHE A 274 20.96 -15.82 -0.65
N ASP A 275 21.42 -16.89 -0.02
CA ASP A 275 22.37 -17.78 -0.67
C ASP A 275 21.83 -18.24 -2.04
N VAL A 276 22.70 -18.39 -3.04
CA VAL A 276 22.30 -18.69 -4.43
C VAL A 276 21.43 -19.96 -4.55
N ASN A 277 21.63 -20.93 -3.65
CA ASN A 277 20.89 -22.19 -3.64
C ASN A 277 19.67 -22.20 -2.71
N ALA A 278 19.40 -21.09 -2.01
CA ALA A 278 18.37 -21.02 -1.00
C ALA A 278 16.97 -21.27 -1.58
N ASN A 279 16.18 -22.00 -0.81
CA ASN A 279 14.75 -22.07 -0.97
C ASN A 279 14.10 -20.84 -0.33
N ILE A 280 13.74 -19.82 -1.12
CA ILE A 280 13.15 -18.56 -0.61
C ILE A 280 11.82 -18.76 0.15
N MET A 281 11.15 -19.89 -0.05
CA MET A 281 9.90 -20.25 0.64
C MET A 281 10.13 -20.82 2.03
N LYS A 282 11.39 -21.11 2.41
CA LYS A 282 11.75 -21.69 3.72
C LYS A 282 12.96 -21.03 4.38
N ASP A 283 13.99 -20.77 3.59
CA ASP A 283 15.26 -20.23 4.01
C ASP A 283 15.15 -18.74 4.31
N ARG A 284 16.14 -18.22 5.03
CA ARG A 284 16.15 -16.86 5.55
C ARG A 284 16.98 -15.96 4.66
N SER A 285 16.56 -14.71 4.55
CA SER A 285 17.35 -13.69 3.87
C SER A 285 18.65 -13.42 4.64
N GLN A 286 19.70 -13.07 3.90
CA GLN A 286 21.00 -12.67 4.43
C GLN A 286 21.10 -11.15 4.61
N GLY A 287 20.21 -10.37 3.98
CA GLY A 287 20.16 -8.93 4.06
C GLY A 287 19.36 -8.31 2.92
N PHE A 288 19.65 -7.04 2.62
CA PHE A 288 19.09 -6.34 1.46
C PHE A 288 20.10 -6.19 0.34
N ALA A 289 19.60 -6.26 -0.88
CA ALA A 289 20.34 -5.95 -2.08
C ALA A 289 19.73 -4.76 -2.81
N PHE A 290 20.60 -4.02 -3.50
CA PHE A 290 20.26 -2.93 -4.39
C PHE A 290 20.88 -3.23 -5.75
N TRP A 291 20.04 -3.42 -6.76
CA TRP A 291 20.46 -3.68 -8.14
C TRP A 291 20.09 -2.49 -9.00
N GLY A 292 21.11 -1.77 -9.48
CA GLY A 292 20.92 -0.78 -10.53
C GLY A 292 20.65 -1.49 -11.85
N ILE A 293 19.59 -1.14 -12.56
CA ILE A 293 19.16 -1.83 -13.77
C ILE A 293 18.84 -0.82 -14.88
N ASP A 294 19.13 -1.19 -16.14
CA ASP A 294 18.74 -0.41 -17.31
C ASP A 294 17.43 -0.94 -17.97
N GLU A 295 17.01 -0.28 -19.04
CA GLU A 295 15.79 -0.60 -19.79
C GLU A 295 15.90 -1.91 -20.58
N LYS A 296 17.11 -2.47 -20.70
CA LYS A 296 17.40 -3.74 -21.37
C LYS A 296 17.55 -4.90 -20.38
N GLY A 297 17.34 -4.64 -19.09
CA GLY A 297 17.49 -5.63 -18.02
C GLY A 297 18.96 -5.91 -17.65
N LYS A 298 19.91 -5.09 -18.11
CA LYS A 298 21.31 -5.23 -17.70
C LYS A 298 21.47 -4.68 -16.29
N VAL A 299 22.09 -5.48 -15.43
CA VAL A 299 22.48 -5.03 -14.08
C VAL A 299 23.73 -4.18 -14.22
N LEU A 300 23.63 -2.92 -13.81
CA LEU A 300 24.69 -1.91 -13.88
C LEU A 300 25.52 -1.88 -12.59
N SER A 301 24.90 -2.17 -11.46
CA SER A 301 25.55 -2.16 -10.14
C SER A 301 24.82 -3.07 -9.16
N GLU A 302 25.56 -3.66 -8.22
CA GLU A 302 25.02 -4.46 -7.14
C GLU A 302 25.60 -4.01 -5.80
N LYS A 303 24.74 -3.79 -4.80
CA LYS A 303 25.14 -3.61 -3.40
C LYS A 303 24.43 -4.62 -2.53
N TYR A 304 25.15 -5.19 -1.57
CA TYR A 304 24.60 -6.09 -0.57
C TYR A 304 24.92 -5.57 0.83
N ASN A 305 23.88 -5.42 1.65
CA ASN A 305 23.98 -5.04 3.05
C ASN A 305 23.42 -6.18 3.89
N SER A 306 24.32 -6.96 4.52
CA SER A 306 23.93 -8.12 5.31
C SER A 306 23.36 -7.72 6.66
N TRP A 307 22.47 -8.57 7.16
CA TRP A 307 21.89 -8.47 8.48
C TRP A 307 22.96 -8.50 9.58
N GLU A 308 23.95 -9.38 9.45
CA GLU A 308 24.96 -9.61 10.47
C GLU A 308 26.08 -8.56 10.47
N LEU A 309 26.55 -8.15 9.29
CA LEU A 309 27.77 -7.34 9.18
C LEU A 309 27.50 -5.85 9.03
N GLN A 310 26.63 -5.46 8.10
CA GLN A 310 26.36 -4.04 7.84
C GLN A 310 25.29 -3.50 8.77
N ILE A 311 24.17 -4.22 8.89
CA ILE A 311 23.02 -3.79 9.71
C ILE A 311 23.24 -4.12 11.19
N GLY A 312 23.88 -5.26 11.49
CA GLY A 312 24.23 -5.72 12.85
C GLY A 312 25.13 -4.78 13.65
N LYS A 313 25.78 -3.81 12.99
CA LYS A 313 26.55 -2.75 13.67
C LYS A 313 25.68 -1.75 14.41
N TYR A 314 24.41 -1.61 14.00
CA TYR A 314 23.50 -0.58 14.51
C TYR A 314 22.36 -1.18 15.35
N LEU A 315 22.16 -2.50 15.29
CA LEU A 315 21.18 -3.22 16.09
C LEU A 315 21.71 -4.60 16.47
N ASN A 316 21.24 -5.13 17.61
CA ASN A 316 21.43 -6.53 17.97
C ASN A 316 20.63 -7.44 17.03
N VAL A 317 21.21 -7.68 15.86
CA VAL A 317 20.67 -8.59 14.85
C VAL A 317 21.34 -9.94 15.04
N SER A 318 20.55 -10.97 15.35
CA SER A 318 21.07 -12.34 15.35
C SER A 318 21.52 -12.73 13.93
N SER A 319 22.42 -13.71 13.80
CA SER A 319 22.82 -14.31 12.51
C SER A 319 21.66 -14.87 11.67
N LYS A 320 20.44 -14.86 12.21
CA LYS A 320 19.20 -15.31 11.58
C LYS A 320 18.38 -14.17 10.99
N GLY A 321 18.91 -12.94 10.92
CA GLY A 321 18.19 -11.74 10.47
C GLY A 321 17.10 -11.26 11.42
N LYS A 322 17.02 -11.86 12.62
CA LYS A 322 16.05 -11.47 13.65
C LYS A 322 16.68 -10.42 14.55
N ILE A 323 16.06 -9.25 14.56
CA ILE A 323 16.31 -8.19 15.53
C ILE A 323 15.52 -8.55 16.81
N GLU A 324 16.16 -8.50 17.98
CA GLU A 324 15.50 -8.83 19.25
C GLU A 324 14.25 -7.95 19.46
N ASP A 325 13.16 -8.60 19.89
CA ASP A 325 11.79 -8.08 19.95
C ASP A 325 11.11 -7.51 18.70
N PHE A 326 11.87 -6.96 17.75
CA PHE A 326 11.39 -6.46 16.47
C PHE A 326 11.01 -7.60 15.51
N GLY A 327 11.78 -8.69 15.45
CA GLY A 327 11.53 -9.79 14.52
C GLY A 327 12.26 -9.62 13.19
N PHE A 328 11.57 -9.89 12.08
CA PHE A 328 12.01 -9.66 10.70
C PHE A 328 11.52 -8.30 10.22
N MET A 329 12.20 -7.68 9.25
CA MET A 329 11.76 -6.41 8.68
C MET A 329 11.09 -6.60 7.33
N TYR A 330 9.92 -6.00 7.15
CA TYR A 330 9.32 -5.80 5.85
C TYR A 330 9.60 -4.37 5.40
N LEU A 331 10.22 -4.18 4.24
CA LEU A 331 10.47 -2.84 3.69
C LEU A 331 9.21 -2.33 2.97
N HIS A 332 8.79 -1.12 3.33
CA HIS A 332 7.63 -0.47 2.73
C HIS A 332 8.00 0.50 1.62
N THR A 333 9.08 1.27 1.79
CA THR A 333 9.50 2.28 0.82
C THR A 333 10.96 2.70 1.03
N ILE A 334 11.53 3.36 0.02
CA ILE A 334 12.82 4.02 0.08
C ILE A 334 12.66 5.44 -0.45
N VAL A 335 13.25 6.41 0.25
CA VAL A 335 13.23 7.83 -0.13
C VAL A 335 14.65 8.36 -0.14
N GLN A 336 14.98 9.18 -1.15
CA GLN A 336 16.24 9.92 -1.19
C GLN A 336 15.97 11.37 -0.79
N ALA A 337 16.76 11.88 0.15
CA ALA A 337 16.76 13.27 0.54
C ALA A 337 17.66 14.12 -0.38
N ALA A 338 17.48 15.44 -0.37
CA ALA A 338 18.21 16.39 -1.20
C ALA A 338 19.74 16.32 -1.00
N ASP A 339 20.20 15.93 0.19
CA ASP A 339 21.62 15.74 0.53
C ASP A 339 22.23 14.46 -0.05
N GLY A 340 21.42 13.63 -0.73
CA GLY A 340 21.81 12.34 -1.29
C GLY A 340 21.77 11.19 -0.28
N SER A 341 21.38 11.43 0.98
CA SER A 341 21.09 10.37 1.95
C SER A 341 19.86 9.58 1.49
N ILE A 342 19.89 8.27 1.69
CA ILE A 342 18.82 7.36 1.30
C ILE A 342 18.24 6.74 2.56
N TYR A 343 16.92 6.73 2.70
CA TYR A 343 16.20 6.22 3.85
C TYR A 343 15.30 5.07 3.44
N ALA A 344 15.56 3.86 3.96
CA ALA A 344 14.65 2.74 3.84
C ALA A 344 13.74 2.68 5.07
N VAL A 345 12.44 2.59 4.82
CA VAL A 345 11.40 2.53 5.84
C VAL A 345 10.85 1.13 5.86
N GLY A 346 10.85 0.51 7.03
CA GLY A 346 10.33 -0.83 7.23
C GLY A 346 9.55 -0.98 8.51
N GLU A 347 8.92 -2.15 8.66
CA GLU A 347 8.12 -2.51 9.80
C GLU A 347 8.42 -3.95 10.23
N GLY A 348 8.52 -4.14 11.54
CA GLY A 348 8.86 -5.43 12.12
C GLY A 348 7.68 -6.39 12.13
N TYR A 349 7.96 -7.68 11.95
CA TYR A 349 6.98 -8.74 12.11
C TYR A 349 7.62 -10.04 12.58
N LYS A 350 6.87 -10.86 13.32
CA LYS A 350 7.32 -12.18 13.78
C LYS A 350 6.17 -13.15 13.98
N LYS A 351 6.48 -14.44 13.90
CA LYS A 351 5.61 -15.51 14.39
C LYS A 351 5.55 -15.48 15.92
N ALA A 352 4.35 -15.66 16.47
CA ALA A 352 4.09 -15.78 17.91
C ALA A 352 3.07 -16.90 18.17
N ALA A 353 3.01 -17.44 19.39
CA ALA A 353 2.02 -18.45 19.74
C ALA A 353 0.59 -17.87 19.67
N SER A 354 -0.32 -18.61 19.04
CA SER A 354 -1.75 -18.29 19.03
C SER A 354 -2.46 -19.08 20.13
N ALA A 355 -2.94 -18.40 21.18
CA ALA A 355 -3.74 -19.03 22.22
C ALA A 355 -5.05 -19.61 21.64
N LEU A 356 -5.67 -18.88 20.70
CA LEU A 356 -6.88 -19.33 20.00
C LEU A 356 -6.60 -20.57 19.15
N GLY A 357 -5.52 -20.57 18.38
CA GLY A 357 -5.10 -21.72 17.57
C GLY A 357 -4.75 -22.94 18.41
N ILE A 358 -4.03 -22.75 19.52
CA ILE A 358 -3.70 -23.83 20.46
C ILE A 358 -4.99 -24.41 21.08
N ALA A 359 -5.88 -23.55 21.59
CA ALA A 359 -7.16 -23.99 22.16
C ALA A 359 -8.01 -24.72 21.11
N SER A 360 -8.09 -24.19 19.88
CA SER A 360 -8.82 -24.81 18.78
C SER A 360 -8.28 -26.20 18.42
N LYS A 361 -6.96 -26.37 18.38
CA LYS A 361 -6.30 -27.67 18.12
C LYS A 361 -6.52 -28.68 19.25
N ILE A 362 -6.58 -28.23 20.50
CA ILE A 362 -6.92 -29.08 21.64
C ILE A 362 -8.39 -29.51 21.55
N LEU A 363 -9.30 -28.57 21.29
CA LEU A 363 -10.74 -28.83 21.18
C LEU A 363 -11.11 -29.71 19.97
N SER A 364 -10.35 -29.65 18.88
CA SER A 364 -10.52 -30.52 17.71
C SER A 364 -9.94 -31.93 17.90
N GLY A 365 -9.39 -32.25 19.08
CA GLY A 365 -8.75 -33.54 19.36
C GLY A 365 -7.50 -33.79 18.50
N GLY A 366 -6.76 -32.72 18.16
CA GLY A 366 -5.57 -32.80 17.32
C GLY A 366 -5.85 -32.92 15.81
N ARG A 367 -7.12 -32.97 15.39
CA ARG A 367 -7.50 -32.86 13.96
C ARG A 367 -7.26 -31.43 13.47
N SER A 368 -7.03 -31.26 12.17
CA SER A 368 -6.74 -29.95 11.56
C SER A 368 -7.77 -28.90 11.97
N SER A 369 -7.39 -27.99 12.86
CA SER A 369 -8.14 -26.76 13.13
C SER A 369 -7.95 -25.83 11.94
N GLY A 370 -9.01 -25.14 11.50
CA GLY A 370 -8.90 -24.13 10.44
C GLY A 370 -7.99 -22.95 10.79
N ILE A 371 -7.52 -22.87 12.04
CA ILE A 371 -6.66 -21.83 12.61
C ILE A 371 -5.32 -22.44 13.01
N SER A 372 -4.20 -21.78 12.68
CA SER A 372 -2.84 -22.18 13.03
C SER A 372 -2.55 -21.97 14.51
N THR A 373 -1.68 -22.81 15.09
CA THR A 373 -1.15 -22.61 16.45
C THR A 373 -0.18 -21.42 16.55
N VAL A 374 0.14 -20.79 15.42
CA VAL A 374 0.97 -19.60 15.31
C VAL A 374 0.15 -18.46 14.72
N LYS A 375 0.36 -17.25 15.23
CA LYS A 375 -0.14 -15.99 14.67
C LYS A 375 1.02 -15.11 14.22
N LEU A 376 0.74 -14.12 13.39
CA LEU A 376 1.70 -13.04 13.10
C LEU A 376 1.52 -11.92 14.12
N LYS A 377 2.65 -11.37 14.57
CA LYS A 377 2.73 -10.17 15.38
C LYS A 377 3.49 -9.12 14.58
N VAL A 378 2.82 -8.03 14.23
CA VAL A 378 3.42 -6.84 13.62
C VAL A 378 3.91 -5.93 14.77
N THR A 379 5.16 -5.49 14.72
CA THR A 379 5.90 -4.89 15.86
C THR A 379 6.21 -3.42 15.59
N ASP A 380 7.47 -3.00 15.57
CA ASP A 380 7.89 -1.60 15.55
C ASP A 380 8.13 -1.08 14.14
N MET A 381 8.16 0.24 13.96
CA MET A 381 8.66 0.85 12.72
C MET A 381 10.19 0.95 12.78
N ALA A 382 10.85 0.91 11.63
CA ALA A 382 12.29 1.10 11.51
C ALA A 382 12.64 2.00 10.32
N MET A 383 13.70 2.78 10.49
CA MET A 383 14.30 3.59 9.44
C MET A 383 15.79 3.30 9.37
N ILE A 384 16.27 2.90 8.18
CA ILE A 384 17.69 2.69 7.89
C ILE A 384 18.17 3.85 7.02
N GLN A 385 19.24 4.51 7.43
CA GLN A 385 19.92 5.53 6.65
C GLN A 385 21.10 4.90 5.90
N PHE A 386 21.20 5.21 4.62
CA PHE A 386 22.33 4.91 3.77
C PHE A 386 22.93 6.18 3.19
N ASP A 387 24.20 6.12 2.80
CA ASP A 387 24.77 7.12 1.89
C ASP A 387 24.39 6.82 0.42
N LYS A 388 24.80 7.72 -0.48
CA LYS A 388 24.57 7.63 -1.93
C LYS A 388 25.06 6.33 -2.59
N ASP A 389 26.00 5.63 -1.95
CA ASP A 389 26.59 4.37 -2.43
C ASP A 389 25.99 3.15 -1.69
N PHE A 390 24.85 3.38 -1.02
CA PHE A 390 24.08 2.41 -0.25
C PHE A 390 24.88 1.77 0.90
N ASN A 391 25.86 2.47 1.48
CA ASN A 391 26.48 2.02 2.73
C ASN A 391 25.61 2.42 3.92
N VAL A 392 25.36 1.49 4.85
CA VAL A 392 24.58 1.76 6.05
C VAL A 392 25.28 2.79 6.95
N LYS A 393 24.62 3.91 7.22
CA LYS A 393 25.08 4.99 8.11
C LYS A 393 24.41 4.95 9.49
N GLY A 394 23.22 4.39 9.57
CA GLY A 394 22.49 4.29 10.82
C GLY A 394 21.18 3.55 10.67
N MET A 395 20.63 3.14 11.80
CA MET A 395 19.29 2.57 11.89
C MET A 395 18.63 3.02 13.19
N LYS A 396 17.36 3.39 13.14
CA LYS A 396 16.56 3.73 14.32
C LYS A 396 15.25 2.94 14.31
N ILE A 397 14.91 2.37 15.47
CA ILE A 397 13.61 1.73 15.73
C ILE A 397 12.70 2.74 16.42
N TYR A 398 11.45 2.77 15.98
CA TYR A 398 10.39 3.63 16.50
C TYR A 398 9.29 2.75 17.11
N PRO A 399 9.21 2.67 18.45
CA PRO A 399 8.31 1.76 19.13
C PRO A 399 6.83 2.01 18.79
N LYS A 400 6.05 0.95 18.58
CA LYS A 400 4.58 1.03 18.50
C LYS A 400 3.89 -0.15 19.17
N ASN A 401 2.57 -0.05 19.34
CA ASN A 401 1.81 -1.17 19.89
C ASN A 401 1.70 -2.27 18.85
N ALA A 402 1.90 -3.50 19.30
CA ALA A 402 1.87 -4.63 18.38
C ALA A 402 0.44 -5.04 18.01
N ASN A 403 0.27 -5.36 16.73
CA ASN A 403 -0.93 -5.91 16.15
C ASN A 403 -0.77 -7.41 15.88
N ASN A 404 -1.86 -8.17 16.00
CA ASN A 404 -1.85 -9.61 15.82
C ASN A 404 -2.77 -10.01 14.68
N ILE A 405 -2.32 -10.94 13.86
CA ILE A 405 -3.09 -11.51 12.74
C ILE A 405 -3.12 -13.02 12.93
N GLU A 406 -4.31 -13.55 13.17
CA GLU A 406 -4.50 -15.00 13.26
C GLU A 406 -4.33 -15.63 11.89
N LEU A 407 -3.64 -16.77 11.84
CA LEU A 407 -3.35 -17.46 10.60
C LEU A 407 -4.24 -18.68 10.42
N GLN A 408 -4.49 -19.05 9.16
CA GLN A 408 -5.11 -20.33 8.83
C GLN A 408 -4.15 -21.50 9.10
N GLY A 409 -4.69 -22.69 9.37
CA GLY A 409 -3.89 -23.90 9.61
C GLY A 409 -2.91 -24.20 8.45
N GLY A 410 -1.70 -24.65 8.77
CA GLY A 410 -0.64 -24.95 7.79
C GLY A 410 0.28 -23.76 7.47
N MET A 411 -0.13 -22.53 7.80
CA MET A 411 0.68 -21.32 7.59
C MET A 411 1.92 -21.25 8.50
N GLU A 412 2.01 -22.09 9.53
CA GLU A 412 3.18 -22.22 10.38
C GLU A 412 4.46 -22.63 9.62
N PHE A 413 4.33 -23.28 8.45
CA PHE A 413 5.45 -23.78 7.64
C PHE A 413 5.95 -22.83 6.55
N VAL A 414 5.27 -21.70 6.34
CA VAL A 414 5.64 -20.70 5.31
C VAL A 414 6.84 -19.85 5.79
N SER A 415 7.77 -19.48 4.90
CA SER A 415 8.88 -18.57 5.25
C SER A 415 8.38 -17.22 5.73
N THR A 416 9.20 -16.56 6.53
CA THR A 416 8.89 -15.24 7.05
C THR A 416 8.81 -14.20 5.93
N ALA A 417 9.71 -14.27 4.93
CA ALA A 417 9.67 -13.39 3.76
C ALA A 417 8.32 -13.42 3.04
N LEU A 418 7.81 -14.63 2.74
CA LEU A 418 6.50 -14.78 2.11
C LEU A 418 5.36 -14.33 3.04
N LEU A 419 5.46 -14.61 4.34
CA LEU A 419 4.48 -14.11 5.31
C LEU A 419 4.45 -12.59 5.35
N GLY A 420 5.58 -11.90 5.19
CA GLY A 420 5.63 -10.45 5.04
C GLY A 420 4.80 -9.97 3.83
N LYS A 421 4.98 -10.59 2.66
CA LYS A 421 4.15 -10.30 1.48
C LYS A 421 2.66 -10.55 1.76
N MET A 422 2.32 -11.63 2.45
CA MET A 422 0.93 -11.92 2.80
C MET A 422 0.34 -10.90 3.79
N ILE A 423 1.10 -10.44 4.80
CA ILE A 423 0.66 -9.35 5.68
C ILE A 423 0.31 -8.12 4.84
N LYS A 424 1.18 -7.75 3.90
CA LYS A 424 0.97 -6.58 3.04
C LYS A 424 -0.24 -6.72 2.12
N TYR A 425 -0.29 -7.79 1.34
CA TYR A 425 -1.22 -7.91 0.22
C TYR A 425 -2.50 -8.67 0.55
N ASN A 426 -2.46 -9.63 1.48
CA ASN A 426 -3.59 -10.50 1.79
C ASN A 426 -4.26 -10.19 3.12
N PHE A 427 -3.65 -9.38 3.99
CA PHE A 427 -4.21 -9.06 5.30
C PHE A 427 -4.28 -7.57 5.59
N GLY A 428 -3.62 -6.72 4.78
CA GLY A 428 -3.47 -5.29 5.05
C GLY A 428 -2.96 -4.96 6.46
N GLY A 429 -2.22 -5.89 7.07
CA GLY A 429 -2.01 -5.90 8.53
C GLY A 429 -0.81 -5.07 9.01
N PHE A 430 -0.09 -4.43 8.08
CA PHE A 430 0.96 -3.48 8.41
C PHE A 430 0.36 -2.11 8.72
N ASP A 431 0.98 -1.41 9.68
CA ASP A 431 0.48 -0.12 10.13
C ASP A 431 1.00 1.05 9.29
N TYR A 432 2.07 0.86 8.53
CA TYR A 432 2.52 1.83 7.53
C TYR A 432 1.39 2.23 6.57
N ARG A 433 1.18 3.53 6.40
CA ARG A 433 0.17 4.06 5.47
C ARG A 433 0.80 4.66 4.22
N TYR A 434 1.69 5.62 4.39
CA TYR A 434 2.35 6.30 3.28
C TYR A 434 3.60 7.05 3.72
N THR A 435 4.42 7.44 2.75
CA THR A 435 5.49 8.42 2.92
C THR A 435 5.22 9.58 1.97
N GLN A 436 5.39 10.79 2.47
CA GLN A 436 5.23 12.02 1.69
C GLN A 436 6.54 12.79 1.75
N ALA A 437 7.13 13.08 0.59
CA ALA A 437 8.29 13.96 0.46
C ALA A 437 7.86 15.26 -0.20
N ASN A 438 8.53 16.37 0.14
CA ASN A 438 8.35 17.63 -0.57
C ASN A 438 9.08 17.61 -1.92
N ALA A 439 8.76 18.56 -2.81
CA ALA A 439 9.24 18.55 -4.19
C ALA A 439 10.76 18.71 -4.33
N ASP A 440 11.40 19.45 -3.42
CA ASP A 440 12.85 19.65 -3.37
C ASP A 440 13.59 18.57 -2.57
N LEU A 441 12.86 17.59 -2.01
CA LEU A 441 13.38 16.48 -1.21
C LEU A 441 14.14 16.91 0.06
N SER A 442 13.97 18.16 0.51
CA SER A 442 14.58 18.64 1.76
C SER A 442 13.87 18.08 3.01
N SER A 443 12.65 17.55 2.85
CA SER A 443 11.83 16.99 3.90
C SER A 443 10.99 15.81 3.43
N PHE A 444 10.81 14.81 4.31
CA PHE A 444 9.79 13.78 4.12
C PHE A 444 9.22 13.29 5.44
N SER A 445 7.99 12.78 5.41
CA SER A 445 7.28 12.25 6.58
C SER A 445 6.80 10.83 6.30
N VAL A 446 7.18 9.90 7.16
CA VAL A 446 6.69 8.52 7.18
C VAL A 446 5.50 8.45 8.12
N CYS A 447 4.34 8.06 7.61
CA CYS A 447 3.08 8.09 8.35
C CYS A 447 2.50 6.69 8.55
N TYR A 448 2.05 6.40 9.77
CA TYR A 448 1.56 5.08 10.17
C TYR A 448 0.48 5.16 11.26
N SER A 449 -0.40 4.17 11.30
CA SER A 449 -1.42 4.03 12.33
C SER A 449 -0.86 3.32 13.57
N ASP A 450 -1.45 3.53 14.73
CA ASP A 450 -1.16 2.75 15.95
C ASP A 450 -2.42 2.73 16.83
N TYR A 451 -2.47 1.81 17.80
CA TYR A 451 -3.54 1.73 18.78
C TYR A 451 -2.97 1.81 20.19
N GLU A 452 -3.13 2.95 20.83
CA GLU A 452 -2.62 3.17 22.18
C GLU A 452 -3.48 2.44 23.22
N ARG A 453 -2.80 1.86 24.22
CA ARG A 453 -3.42 1.10 25.32
C ARG A 453 -2.93 1.59 26.69
N SER A 454 -2.54 2.86 26.78
CA SER A 454 -2.08 3.47 28.02
C SER A 454 -3.25 3.74 28.97
N LYS A 455 -2.94 4.07 30.22
CA LYS A 455 -3.97 4.46 31.20
C LYS A 455 -4.60 5.81 30.83
N ASP A 456 -3.82 6.70 30.23
CA ASP A 456 -4.22 8.08 29.93
C ASP A 456 -5.00 8.18 28.62
N TYR A 457 -4.70 7.32 27.64
CA TYR A 457 -5.44 7.24 26.39
C TYR A 457 -5.52 5.82 25.84
N LYS A 458 -6.74 5.44 25.43
CA LYS A 458 -7.01 4.17 24.77
C LYS A 458 -7.83 4.40 23.50
N GLY A 459 -7.18 4.24 22.35
CA GLY A 459 -7.78 4.51 21.05
C GLY A 459 -6.77 4.51 19.91
N GLY A 460 -7.29 4.70 18.70
CA GLY A 460 -6.47 4.91 17.52
C GLY A 460 -5.66 6.20 17.63
N VAL A 461 -4.43 6.15 17.13
CA VAL A 461 -3.57 7.30 16.91
C VAL A 461 -2.97 7.20 15.51
N PHE A 462 -2.59 8.34 14.95
CA PHE A 462 -1.83 8.43 13.73
C PHE A 462 -0.49 9.10 14.04
N LYS A 463 0.60 8.47 13.65
CA LYS A 463 1.96 8.88 13.98
C LYS A 463 2.72 9.25 12.72
N SER A 464 3.67 10.16 12.87
CA SER A 464 4.61 10.52 11.82
C SER A 464 6.05 10.52 12.33
N ILE A 465 6.97 10.13 11.45
CA ILE A 465 8.42 10.31 11.61
C ILE A 465 8.86 11.23 10.48
N THR A 466 9.25 12.45 10.81
CA THR A 466 9.57 13.48 9.83
C THR A 466 11.07 13.73 9.79
N TYR A 467 11.67 13.63 8.61
CA TYR A 467 13.00 14.12 8.33
C TYR A 467 12.89 15.52 7.72
N THR A 468 13.67 16.47 8.23
CA THR A 468 13.85 17.81 7.63
C THR A 468 15.30 18.24 7.82
N GLU A 469 16.03 18.45 6.72
CA GLU A 469 17.40 18.99 6.71
C GLU A 469 18.36 18.30 7.71
N GLY A 470 18.38 16.96 7.71
CA GLY A 470 19.26 16.18 8.59
C GLY A 470 18.71 15.90 10.00
N LYS A 471 17.57 16.49 10.37
CA LYS A 471 16.93 16.26 11.68
C LYS A 471 15.72 15.35 11.54
N ILE A 472 15.51 14.49 12.52
CA ILE A 472 14.34 13.62 12.59
C ILE A 472 13.50 13.99 13.82
N THR A 473 12.22 14.23 13.61
CA THR A 473 11.20 14.46 14.64
C THR A 473 10.10 13.40 14.57
N GLU A 474 9.35 13.26 15.66
CA GLU A 474 8.21 12.36 15.77
C GLU A 474 7.01 13.16 16.25
N ASP A 475 5.85 12.95 15.63
CA ASP A 475 4.60 13.61 16.05
C ASP A 475 3.41 12.65 15.96
N ARG A 476 2.30 13.02 16.62
CA ARG A 476 1.08 12.21 16.63
C ARG A 476 -0.19 13.03 16.75
N ILE A 477 -1.28 12.47 16.21
CA ILE A 477 -2.65 12.90 16.48
C ILE A 477 -3.48 11.73 17.02
N ASN A 478 -4.50 12.05 17.80
CA ASN A 478 -5.50 11.09 18.25
C ASN A 478 -6.58 10.97 17.18
N THR A 479 -6.94 9.74 16.81
CA THR A 479 -7.95 9.47 15.77
C THR A 479 -9.18 8.75 16.31
N LYS A 480 -9.28 8.55 17.63
CA LYS A 480 -10.48 7.97 18.22
C LYS A 480 -11.65 8.94 18.09
N SER A 481 -12.70 8.47 17.43
CA SER A 481 -13.98 9.15 17.32
C SER A 481 -15.13 8.16 17.56
N ASP A 482 -16.37 8.67 17.59
CA ASP A 482 -17.58 7.85 17.61
C ASP A 482 -17.98 7.33 16.22
N ALA A 483 -17.13 7.55 15.20
CA ALA A 483 -17.36 7.06 13.86
C ALA A 483 -17.33 5.53 13.80
N SER A 484 -17.96 4.96 12.79
CA SER A 484 -17.87 3.52 12.53
C SER A 484 -16.47 3.14 12.04
N PHE A 485 -15.86 4.03 11.24
CA PHE A 485 -14.51 3.90 10.72
C PHE A 485 -13.88 5.28 10.60
N SER A 486 -12.56 5.34 10.78
CA SER A 486 -11.78 6.56 10.61
C SER A 486 -10.56 6.28 9.75
N TRP A 487 -10.29 7.15 8.79
CA TRP A 487 -9.15 7.04 7.89
C TRP A 487 -8.35 8.33 7.87
N VAL A 488 -7.06 8.20 7.57
CA VAL A 488 -6.17 9.35 7.43
C VAL A 488 -5.58 9.35 6.03
N LEU A 489 -5.89 10.40 5.28
CA LEU A 489 -5.29 10.66 3.96
C LEU A 489 -4.20 11.74 4.07
N PRO A 490 -3.25 11.78 3.12
CA PRO A 490 -2.25 12.83 3.07
C PRO A 490 -2.87 14.23 2.93
N GLY A 491 -2.31 15.17 3.66
CA GLY A 491 -2.58 16.61 3.54
C GLY A 491 -1.45 17.33 2.82
N LYS A 492 -1.45 18.66 2.94
CA LYS A 492 -0.24 19.46 2.68
C LYS A 492 0.84 19.05 3.69
N GLN A 493 2.11 19.33 3.37
CA GLN A 493 3.22 19.05 4.29
C GLN A 493 2.91 19.61 5.69
N GLY A 494 3.06 18.78 6.72
CA GLY A 494 2.70 19.11 8.11
C GLY A 494 1.20 19.05 8.43
N GLN A 495 0.38 18.45 7.54
CA GLN A 495 -1.05 18.26 7.76
C GLN A 495 -1.51 16.90 7.24
N VAL A 496 -2.61 16.41 7.79
CA VAL A 496 -3.33 15.23 7.31
C VAL A 496 -4.81 15.50 7.24
N LEU A 497 -5.51 14.78 6.35
CA LEU A 497 -6.96 14.79 6.30
C LEU A 497 -7.49 13.60 7.11
N LEU A 498 -8.16 13.89 8.22
CA LEU A 498 -8.91 12.89 8.98
C LEU A 498 -10.32 12.77 8.39
N ILE A 499 -10.74 11.53 8.12
CA ILE A 499 -12.05 11.19 7.57
C ILE A 499 -12.76 10.26 8.53
N ASP A 500 -13.96 10.63 8.95
CA ASP A 500 -14.82 9.85 9.82
C ASP A 500 -16.07 9.40 9.06
N TYR A 501 -16.32 8.09 9.01
CA TYR A 501 -17.52 7.51 8.40
C TYR A 501 -18.50 7.00 9.46
N TYR A 502 -19.68 7.61 9.49
CA TYR A 502 -20.79 7.26 10.38
C TYR A 502 -21.79 6.38 9.62
N ARG A 503 -21.60 5.05 9.67
CA ARG A 503 -22.40 4.09 8.88
C ARG A 503 -23.91 4.19 9.17
N LYS A 504 -24.29 4.41 10.44
CA LYS A 504 -25.71 4.53 10.85
C LYS A 504 -26.34 5.81 10.32
N ASP A 505 -25.60 6.91 10.36
CA ASP A 505 -26.06 8.23 9.93
C ASP A 505 -25.90 8.41 8.41
N LYS A 506 -25.24 7.47 7.74
CA LYS A 506 -24.89 7.51 6.31
C LYS A 506 -24.18 8.81 5.95
N ARG A 507 -23.13 9.12 6.71
CA ARG A 507 -22.47 10.42 6.66
C ARG A 507 -20.96 10.25 6.73
N LEU A 508 -20.24 11.03 5.94
CA LEU A 508 -18.79 11.15 5.99
C LEU A 508 -18.43 12.57 6.41
N GLU A 509 -17.54 12.71 7.38
CA GLU A 509 -16.98 13.99 7.78
C GLU A 509 -15.48 13.99 7.49
N ALA A 510 -14.95 15.09 6.96
CA ALA A 510 -13.51 15.22 6.74
C ALA A 510 -13.03 16.58 7.23
N HIS A 511 -11.85 16.61 7.86
CA HIS A 511 -11.21 17.83 8.35
C HIS A 511 -9.70 17.67 8.42
N PHE A 512 -8.98 18.79 8.38
CA PHE A 512 -7.53 18.78 8.50
C PHE A 512 -7.08 18.78 9.96
N GLU A 513 -6.09 17.95 10.23
CA GLU A 513 -5.30 17.95 11.46
C GLU A 513 -3.85 18.31 11.15
N LYS A 514 -3.18 19.00 12.07
CA LYS A 514 -1.77 19.33 11.92
C LYS A 514 -0.90 18.19 12.43
N LEU A 515 0.20 17.95 11.72
CA LEU A 515 1.34 17.16 12.18
C LEU A 515 2.53 18.12 12.29
N ASN A 516 3.11 18.23 13.48
CA ASN A 516 4.22 19.14 13.81
C ASN A 516 5.52 18.81 13.08
#